data_AF-A0A6N2BIH5-F1
#
_entry.id   AF-A0A6N2BIH5-F1
#
_cell.length_a   1.000
_cell.length_b   1.000
_cell.length_c   1.000
_cell.angle_alpha   90.00
_cell.angle_beta   90.00
_cell.angle_gamma   90.00
#
_symmetry.space_group_name_H-M   'P 1'
#
loop_
_entity.id
_entity.type
_entity.pdbx_description
1 polymer ?
#
loop_
_entity_poly.entity_id
_entity_poly.type
_entity_poly.pdbx_seq_one_letter_code
_entity_poly.pdbx_strand_id
1 'polypeptide(L)'
;MSSIGTSKGVLEIVKFAVYVSVPIGLMYIFANNNKNLQKVMGHREYVVYPTETVRPQSPEELREIAKEIGRKRERDQAMRS
;
A
#
# COMPACT_ATOMS: atom_id res chain seq x y z
N MET A 1 21.48 -42.26 36.01
CA MET A 1 21.72 -40.82 35.79
C MET A 1 20.64 -40.31 34.83
N SER A 2 19.92 -39.25 35.20
CA SER A 2 18.73 -38.79 34.47
C SER A 2 19.12 -38.10 33.15
N SER A 3 18.43 -38.41 32.05
CA SER A 3 18.68 -37.89 30.69
C SER A 3 18.52 -36.38 30.53
N ILE A 4 18.04 -35.69 31.58
CA ILE A 4 17.73 -34.26 31.59
C ILE A 4 18.97 -33.36 31.35
N GLY A 5 20.18 -33.85 31.63
CA GLY A 5 21.43 -33.12 31.40
C GLY A 5 21.84 -33.06 29.91
N THR A 6 21.68 -34.17 29.19
CA THR A 6 21.99 -34.25 27.75
C THR A 6 20.97 -33.48 26.92
N SER A 7 19.68 -33.48 27.32
CA SER A 7 18.61 -32.73 26.65
C SER A 7 18.82 -31.22 26.72
N LYS A 8 19.34 -30.69 27.84
CA LYS A 8 19.65 -29.26 27.97
C LYS A 8 20.79 -28.84 27.03
N GLY A 9 21.85 -29.62 26.94
CA GLY A 9 22.97 -29.35 26.03
C GLY A 9 22.57 -29.38 24.54
N VAL A 10 21.77 -30.36 24.14
CA VAL A 10 21.24 -30.42 22.75
C VAL A 10 20.33 -29.22 22.46
N LEU A 11 19.49 -28.81 23.41
CA LEU A 11 18.61 -27.67 23.24
C LEU A 11 19.39 -26.36 23.07
N GLU A 12 20.52 -26.20 23.77
CA GLU A 12 21.39 -25.04 23.63
C GLU A 12 22.10 -24.99 22.28
N ILE A 13 22.57 -26.13 21.77
CA ILE A 13 23.19 -26.22 20.45
C ILE A 13 22.19 -25.90 19.34
N VAL A 14 20.97 -26.45 19.43
CA VAL A 14 19.89 -26.16 18.47
C VAL A 14 19.52 -24.67 18.53
N LYS A 15 19.39 -24.11 19.73
CA LYS A 15 19.08 -22.69 19.92
C LYS A 15 20.18 -21.80 19.31
N PHE A 16 21.45 -22.13 19.53
CA PHE A 16 22.58 -21.42 18.92
C PHE A 16 22.56 -21.53 17.40
N ALA A 17 22.37 -22.74 16.86
CA ALA A 17 22.29 -22.97 15.43
C ALA A 17 21.15 -22.17 14.78
N VAL A 18 19.97 -22.10 15.41
CA VAL A 18 18.83 -21.29 14.95
C VAL A 18 19.17 -19.80 15.00
N TYR A 19 19.74 -19.31 16.12
CA TYR A 19 20.09 -17.90 16.26
C TYR A 19 21.14 -17.43 15.25
N VAL A 20 22.03 -18.31 14.79
CA VAL A 20 23.03 -17.95 13.78
C VAL A 20 22.48 -18.14 12.36
N SER A 21 21.82 -19.27 12.09
CA SER A 21 21.35 -19.60 10.74
C SER A 21 20.21 -18.72 10.26
N VAL A 22 19.26 -18.35 11.14
CA VAL A 22 18.10 -17.55 10.75
C VAL A 22 18.51 -16.14 10.27
N PRO A 23 19.28 -15.34 11.03
CA PRO A 23 19.73 -14.03 10.54
C PRO A 23 20.58 -14.10 9.27
N ILE A 24 21.47 -15.09 9.14
CA ILE A 24 22.28 -15.29 7.93
C ILE A 24 21.39 -15.63 6.72
N GLY A 25 20.42 -16.53 6.90
CA GLY A 25 19.46 -16.90 5.86
C GLY A 25 18.60 -15.72 5.42
N LEU A 26 18.10 -14.94 6.38
CA LEU A 26 17.35 -13.71 6.10
C LEU A 26 18.21 -12.69 5.33
N MET A 27 19.46 -12.48 5.75
CA MET A 27 20.40 -11.60 5.05
C MET A 27 20.61 -12.07 3.60
N TYR A 28 20.82 -13.38 3.38
CA TYR A 28 21.02 -13.91 2.03
C TYR A 28 19.77 -13.78 1.15
N ILE A 29 18.59 -14.08 1.68
CA ILE A 29 17.33 -14.07 0.90
C ILE A 29 16.89 -12.64 0.55
N PHE A 30 16.97 -11.74 1.52
CA PHE A 30 16.44 -10.39 1.41
C PHE A 30 17.49 -9.36 0.99
N ALA A 31 18.70 -9.39 1.54
CA ALA A 31 19.70 -8.33 1.30
C ALA A 31 20.54 -8.56 0.04
N ASN A 32 20.82 -9.81 -0.36
CA ASN A 32 21.64 -10.08 -1.55
C ASN A 32 20.87 -9.97 -2.88
N ASN A 33 19.55 -9.80 -2.84
CA ASN A 33 18.74 -9.66 -4.04
C ASN A 33 17.70 -8.56 -3.89
N ASN A 34 18.03 -7.37 -4.39
CA ASN A 34 17.14 -6.21 -4.39
C ASN A 34 15.76 -6.49 -5.02
N LYS A 35 15.64 -7.43 -5.96
CA LYS A 35 14.35 -7.83 -6.55
C LYS A 35 13.44 -8.53 -5.55
N ASN A 36 14.01 -9.39 -4.69
CA ASN A 36 13.26 -10.07 -3.63
C ASN A 36 12.82 -9.08 -2.54
N LEU A 37 13.73 -8.18 -2.15
CA LEU A 37 13.44 -7.12 -1.20
C LEU A 37 12.30 -6.20 -1.68
N GLN A 38 12.39 -5.74 -2.93
CA GLN A 38 11.34 -4.93 -3.56
C GLN A 38 10.00 -5.66 -3.66
N LYS A 39 10.00 -6.97 -3.99
CA LYS A 39 8.77 -7.76 -4.03
C LYS A 39 8.09 -7.87 -2.65
N VAL A 40 8.88 -7.96 -1.58
CA VAL A 40 8.37 -8.08 -0.21
C VAL A 40 7.93 -6.71 0.33
N MET A 41 8.73 -5.67 0.13
CA MET A 41 8.43 -4.31 0.59
C MET A 41 7.36 -3.60 -0.25
N GLY A 42 7.22 -3.96 -1.53
CA GLY A 42 6.27 -3.34 -2.46
C GLY A 42 4.79 -3.61 -2.17
N HIS A 43 4.46 -4.47 -1.18
CA HIS A 43 3.08 -4.68 -0.75
C HIS A 43 2.50 -3.49 0.06
N ARG A 44 3.35 -2.57 0.52
CA ARG A 44 2.94 -1.37 1.27
C ARG A 44 3.61 -0.16 0.64
N GLU A 45 2.84 0.70 -0.02
CA GLU A 45 3.34 2.00 -0.43
C GLU A 45 3.62 2.85 0.81
N TYR A 46 4.89 3.25 0.98
CA TYR A 46 5.32 4.14 2.07
C TYR A 46 4.86 5.58 1.87
N VAL A 47 4.49 5.93 0.64
CA VAL A 47 3.96 7.24 0.25
C VAL A 47 2.66 6.97 -0.49
N VAL A 48 1.55 7.22 0.19
CA VAL A 48 0.23 7.15 -0.43
C VAL A 48 0.01 8.49 -1.11
N TYR A 49 0.12 8.51 -2.44
CA TYR A 49 -0.43 9.64 -3.19
C TYR A 49 -1.96 9.59 -3.03
N PRO A 50 -2.60 10.74 -2.77
CA PRO A 50 -4.05 10.82 -2.83
C PRO A 50 -4.51 10.24 -4.16
N THR A 51 -5.50 9.35 -4.15
CA THR A 51 -6.17 8.90 -5.37
C THR A 51 -6.52 10.13 -6.19
N GLU A 52 -6.10 10.19 -7.46
CA GLU A 52 -6.33 11.36 -8.32
C GLU A 52 -7.76 11.86 -8.08
N THR A 53 -7.86 13.04 -7.48
CA THR A 53 -9.15 13.65 -7.19
C THR A 53 -9.87 13.88 -8.50
N VAL A 54 -11.21 13.93 -8.47
CA VAL A 54 -12.02 14.26 -9.65
C VAL A 54 -11.39 15.49 -10.31
N ARG A 55 -10.94 15.34 -11.56
CA ARG A 55 -10.35 16.45 -12.31
C ARG A 55 -11.36 17.60 -12.29
N PRO A 56 -10.93 18.83 -11.94
CA PRO A 56 -11.84 19.96 -11.98
C PRO A 56 -12.44 20.07 -13.40
N GLN A 57 -13.74 20.37 -13.47
CA GLN A 57 -14.44 20.58 -14.74
C GLN A 57 -13.70 21.61 -15.58
N SER A 58 -13.64 21.40 -16.90
CA SER A 58 -12.93 22.32 -17.79
C SER A 58 -13.65 23.68 -17.85
N PRO A 59 -12.94 24.78 -18.15
CA PRO A 59 -13.57 26.09 -18.35
C PRO A 59 -14.68 26.06 -19.41
N GLU A 60 -14.55 25.21 -20.43
CA GLU A 60 -15.54 25.01 -21.48
C GLU A 60 -16.81 24.34 -20.92
N GLU A 61 -16.67 23.26 -20.14
CA GLU A 61 -17.78 22.58 -19.47
C GLU A 61 -18.54 23.53 -18.54
N LEU A 62 -17.82 24.36 -17.79
CA LEU A 62 -18.42 25.39 -16.91
C LEU A 62 -19.25 26.42 -17.70
N ARG A 63 -18.80 26.79 -18.90
CA ARG A 63 -19.52 27.73 -19.77
C ARG A 63 -20.77 27.10 -20.37
N GLU A 64 -20.74 25.82 -20.69
CA GLU A 64 -21.93 25.09 -21.14
C GLU A 64 -22.95 24.93 -20.02
N ILE A 65 -22.50 24.56 -18.82
CA ILE A 65 -23.35 24.50 -17.62
C ILE A 65 -24.01 25.87 -17.34
N ALA A 66 -23.28 26.97 -17.45
CA ALA A 66 -23.83 28.31 -17.25
C ALA A 66 -24.92 28.67 -18.27
N LYS A 67 -24.73 28.30 -19.55
CA LYS A 67 -25.73 28.52 -20.61
C LYS A 67 -26.98 27.66 -20.39
N GLU A 68 -26.81 26.41 -20.00
CA GLU A 68 -27.90 25.47 -19.68
C GLU A 68 -28.76 26.01 -18.54
N ILE A 69 -28.12 26.53 -17.47
CA ILE A 69 -28.80 27.16 -16.32
C ILE A 69 -29.62 28.38 -16.77
N GLY A 70 -29.06 29.23 -17.63
CA GLY A 70 -29.76 30.38 -18.20
C GLY A 70 -31.02 29.96 -18.96
N ARG A 71 -30.89 29.00 -19.89
CA ARG A 71 -32.03 28.49 -20.67
C ARG A 71 -33.10 27.82 -19.80
N LYS A 72 -32.70 27.09 -18.74
CA LYS A 72 -33.66 26.51 -17.78
C LYS A 72 -34.46 27.59 -17.07
N ARG A 73 -33.80 28.66 -16.60
CA ARG A 73 -34.49 29.79 -15.94
C ARG A 73 -35.50 30.47 -16.86
N GLU A 74 -35.17 30.68 -18.13
CA GLU A 74 -36.09 31.25 -19.11
C GLU A 74 -37.31 30.35 -19.34
N ARG A 75 -37.10 29.03 -19.48
CA ARG A 75 -38.20 28.05 -19.61
C ARG A 75 -39.08 27.99 -18.36
N ASP A 76 -38.46 28.00 -17.19
CA ASP A 76 -39.17 27.97 -15.91
C ASP A 76 -39.99 29.25 -15.68
N GLN A 77 -39.50 30.41 -16.14
CA GLN A 77 -40.26 31.66 -16.11
C GLN A 77 -41.41 31.65 -17.10
N ALA A 78 -41.21 31.14 -18.32
CA ALA A 78 -42.26 31.04 -19.34
C ALA A 78 -43.37 30.03 -18.98
N MET A 79 -43.07 29.00 -18.17
CA MET A 79 -44.07 28.07 -17.62
C MET A 79 -44.83 28.63 -16.42
N ARG A 80 -44.34 29.70 -15.79
CA ARG A 80 -44.96 30.36 -14.62
C ARG A 80 -45.78 31.60 -14.99
N SER A 81 -45.72 32.05 -16.23
CA SER A 81 -46.53 33.13 -16.82
C SER A 81 -47.72 32.57 -17.59
#